data_AF-A0A5B9W4S7-F1
#
_entry.id   AF-A0A5B9W4S7-F1
#
_cell.length_a   1.000
_cell.length_b   1.000
_cell.length_c   1.000
_cell.angle_alpha   90.00
_cell.angle_beta   90.00
_cell.angle_gamma   90.00
#
_symmetry.space_group_name_H-M   'P 1'
#
loop_
_entity.id
_entity.type
_entity.pdbx_description
1 polymer ?
#
loop_
_entity_poly.entity_id
_entity_poly.type
_entity_poly.pdbx_seq_one_letter_code
_entity_poly.pdbx_strand_id
1 'polypeptide(L)'
;MQLITSEAEFAAILEMDRAIVFLDFAWSGQAGISAAAAEEWERTSHLWRLDCLVFKVRPDDLPAAAEWMGRAGKDLAGEGGYGSLVWLSRGTILDYEPYALGAGLRDISRRTRAAFKGVSGASARWPLWDRELDG
;
A
#
# COMPACT_ATOMS: atom_id res chain seq x y z
N MET A 1 5.37 -0.16 8.14
CA MET A 1 4.71 0.57 7.06
C MET A 1 4.80 2.04 7.41
N GLN A 2 5.20 2.90 6.49
CA GLN A 2 5.19 4.34 6.73
C GLN A 2 3.78 4.90 6.57
N LEU A 3 3.26 5.63 7.56
CA LEU A 3 2.03 6.41 7.41
C LEU A 3 2.31 7.65 6.57
N ILE A 4 1.45 7.87 5.59
CA ILE A 4 1.48 9.00 4.67
C ILE A 4 0.53 10.07 5.18
N THR A 5 1.04 11.29 5.33
CA THR A 5 0.32 12.39 6.00
C THR A 5 0.16 13.63 5.13
N SER A 6 0.77 13.66 3.95
CA SER A 6 0.71 14.79 3.04
C SER A 6 0.40 14.38 1.60
N GLU A 7 -0.15 15.33 0.83
CA GLU A 7 -0.45 15.12 -0.58
C GLU A 7 0.83 14.93 -1.41
N ALA A 8 1.92 15.62 -1.06
CA ALA A 8 3.20 15.49 -1.73
C ALA A 8 3.80 14.09 -1.57
N GLU A 9 3.74 13.51 -0.37
CA GLU A 9 4.13 12.13 -0.13
C GLU A 9 3.25 11.18 -0.94
N PHE A 10 1.92 11.36 -0.92
CA PHE A 10 1.02 10.49 -1.67
C PHE A 10 1.26 10.56 -3.19
N ALA A 11 1.49 11.76 -3.74
CA ALA A 11 1.88 11.92 -5.13
C ALA A 11 3.20 11.20 -5.45
N ALA A 12 4.19 11.27 -4.55
CA ALA A 12 5.45 10.56 -4.74
C ALA A 12 5.27 9.03 -4.80
N ILE A 13 4.34 8.46 -4.02
CA ILE A 13 3.99 7.02 -4.08
C ILE A 13 3.41 6.66 -5.44
N LEU A 14 2.52 7.51 -5.96
CA LEU A 14 1.89 7.28 -7.26
C LEU A 14 2.92 7.33 -8.39
N GLU A 15 4.05 8.02 -8.25
CA GLU A 15 5.11 8.03 -9.28
C GLU A 15 6.08 6.84 -9.19
N MET A 16 6.00 6.00 -8.15
CA MET A 16 6.94 4.88 -7.96
C MET A 16 6.70 3.75 -8.98
N ASP A 17 7.78 3.14 -9.46
CA ASP A 17 7.69 1.94 -10.30
C ASP A 17 7.02 0.77 -9.56
N ARG A 18 7.26 0.66 -8.24
CA ARG A 18 6.66 -0.37 -7.38
C ARG A 18 6.30 0.23 -6.04
N ALA A 19 5.02 0.23 -5.72
CA ALA A 19 4.52 0.59 -4.40
C ALA A 19 3.37 -0.32 -4.00
N ILE A 20 3.25 -0.57 -2.70
CA ILE A 20 2.06 -1.19 -2.13
C ILE A 20 1.44 -0.19 -1.17
N VAL A 21 0.14 0.08 -1.33
CA VAL A 21 -0.62 0.93 -0.42
C VAL A 21 -1.54 0.04 0.41
N PHE A 22 -1.39 0.13 1.72
CA PHE A 22 -2.36 -0.37 2.68
C PHE A 22 -3.38 0.74 2.99
N LEU A 23 -4.65 0.51 2.63
CA LEU A 23 -5.74 1.43 2.90
C LEU A 23 -6.31 1.16 4.30
N ASP A 24 -6.06 2.11 5.21
CA ASP A 24 -6.54 2.08 6.59
C ASP A 24 -7.75 3.00 6.75
N PHE A 25 -8.82 2.48 7.34
CA PHE A 25 -10.01 3.23 7.69
C PHE A 25 -10.18 3.15 9.21
N ALA A 26 -9.94 4.25 9.91
CA ALA A 26 -9.85 4.26 11.37
C ALA A 26 -11.16 3.81 12.06
N TRP A 27 -12.30 4.00 11.41
CA TRP A 27 -13.61 3.56 11.87
C TRP A 27 -13.86 2.06 11.68
N SER A 28 -12.97 1.33 10.98
CA SER A 28 -13.12 -0.10 10.73
C SER A 28 -12.23 -0.96 11.63
N GLY A 29 -12.87 -1.74 12.51
CA GLY A 29 -12.16 -2.74 13.33
C GLY A 29 -11.40 -3.80 12.51
N GLN A 30 -11.88 -4.10 11.29
CA GLN A 30 -11.23 -5.01 10.36
C GLN A 30 -9.90 -4.44 9.81
N ALA A 31 -9.82 -3.11 9.65
CA ALA A 31 -8.59 -2.45 9.21
C ALA A 31 -7.47 -2.59 10.26
N GLY A 32 -7.80 -2.52 11.55
CA GLY A 32 -6.83 -2.72 12.63
C GLY A 32 -6.15 -4.10 12.62
N ILE A 33 -6.93 -5.17 12.43
CA ILE A 33 -6.38 -6.54 12.38
C ILE A 33 -5.62 -6.79 11.07
N SER A 34 -6.13 -6.25 9.95
CA SER A 34 -5.46 -6.36 8.65
C SER A 34 -4.14 -5.58 8.61
N ALA A 35 -4.04 -4.47 9.35
CA ALA A 35 -2.81 -3.70 9.49
C ALA A 35 -1.70 -4.54 10.14
N ALA A 36 -2.02 -5.29 11.21
CA ALA A 36 -1.05 -6.17 11.85
C ALA A 36 -0.52 -7.27 10.90
N ALA A 37 -1.40 -7.83 10.06
CA ALA A 37 -1.00 -8.81 9.03
C ALA A 37 -0.11 -8.18 7.95
N ALA A 38 -0.43 -6.97 7.49
CA ALA A 38 0.39 -6.24 6.53
C ALA A 38 1.76 -5.83 7.10
N GLU A 39 1.81 -5.42 8.37
CA GLU A 39 3.06 -5.10 9.07
C GLU A 39 3.94 -6.34 9.27
N GLU A 40 3.36 -7.48 9.67
CA GLU A 40 4.09 -8.75 9.75
C GLU A 40 4.63 -9.17 8.38
N TRP A 41 3.82 -9.03 7.34
CA TRP A 41 4.26 -9.34 5.98
C TRP A 41 5.41 -8.43 5.53
N GLU A 42 5.30 -7.12 5.72
CA GLU A 42 6.36 -6.18 5.37
C GLU A 42 7.66 -6.50 6.11
N ARG A 43 7.60 -6.78 7.42
CA ARG A 43 8.76 -7.21 8.22
C ARG A 43 9.42 -8.47 7.69
N THR A 44 8.64 -9.40 7.14
CA THR A 44 9.14 -10.68 6.61
C THR A 44 9.36 -10.68 5.11
N SER A 45 9.02 -9.60 4.40
CA SER A 45 9.05 -9.48 2.93
C SER A 45 10.43 -9.76 2.33
N HIS A 46 11.50 -9.39 3.04
CA HIS A 46 12.89 -9.66 2.67
C HIS A 46 13.20 -11.16 2.57
N LEU A 47 12.56 -12.00 3.40
CA LEU A 47 12.67 -13.46 3.33
C LEU A 47 12.13 -14.01 2.01
N TRP A 48 11.23 -13.27 1.36
CA TRP A 48 10.61 -13.60 0.07
C TRP A 48 11.35 -12.99 -1.12
N ARG A 49 12.46 -12.26 -0.88
CA ARG A 49 13.25 -11.52 -1.88
C ARG A 49 12.39 -10.55 -2.71
N LEU A 50 11.46 -9.87 -2.06
CA LEU A 50 10.59 -8.89 -2.69
C LEU A 50 11.20 -7.50 -2.44
N ASP A 51 11.42 -6.75 -3.53
CA ASP A 51 11.81 -5.34 -3.49
C ASP A 51 10.55 -4.50 -3.75
N CYS A 52 9.89 -4.13 -2.66
CA CYS A 52 8.73 -3.25 -2.63
C CYS A 52 8.62 -2.54 -1.28
N LEU A 53 8.09 -1.31 -1.29
CA LEU A 53 7.76 -0.56 -0.09
C LEU A 53 6.25 -0.61 0.16
N VAL A 54 5.88 -0.66 1.44
CA VAL A 54 4.48 -0.65 1.88
C VAL A 54 4.18 0.63 2.64
N PHE A 55 3.22 1.38 2.12
CA PHE A 55 2.78 2.65 2.68
C PHE A 55 1.38 2.50 3.25
N LYS A 56 1.16 3.09 4.41
CA LYS A 56 -0.15 3.15 5.03
C LYS A 56 -0.78 4.50 4.67
N VAL A 57 -1.98 4.46 4.10
CA VAL A 57 -2.73 5.66 3.71
C VAL A 57 -4.09 5.63 4.39
N ARG A 58 -4.50 6.77 4.95
CA ARG A 58 -5.84 6.99 5.50
C ARG A 58 -6.59 7.96 4.60
N PRO A 59 -7.47 7.47 3.72
CA PRO A 59 -8.20 8.34 2.81
C PRO A 59 -9.06 9.39 3.53
N ASP A 60 -9.59 9.05 4.71
CA ASP A 60 -10.38 9.96 5.55
C ASP A 60 -9.58 11.20 5.99
N ASP A 61 -8.26 11.06 6.11
CA ASP A 61 -7.36 12.12 6.57
C ASP A 61 -6.65 12.84 5.40
N LEU A 62 -6.78 12.33 4.16
CA LEU A 62 -6.01 12.80 3.01
C LEU A 62 -6.90 12.95 1.76
N PRO A 63 -7.37 14.18 1.44
CA PRO A 63 -8.30 14.43 0.33
C PRO A 63 -7.83 13.88 -1.02
N ALA A 64 -6.53 14.03 -1.35
CA ALA A 64 -5.96 13.49 -2.58
C ALA A 64 -6.09 11.96 -2.68
N ALA A 65 -5.95 11.24 -1.55
CA ALA A 65 -6.13 9.79 -1.51
C ALA A 65 -7.61 9.39 -1.64
N ALA A 66 -8.52 10.13 -1.00
CA ALA A 66 -9.95 9.93 -1.17
C ALA A 66 -10.40 10.14 -2.62
N GLU A 67 -9.93 11.20 -3.28
CA GLU A 67 -10.22 11.47 -4.69
C GLU A 67 -9.65 10.37 -5.60
N TRP A 68 -8.40 9.95 -5.36
CA TRP A 68 -7.78 8.85 -6.09
C TRP A 68 -8.60 7.56 -5.97
N MET A 69 -9.01 7.17 -4.76
CA MET A 69 -9.88 6.00 -4.56
C MET A 69 -11.23 6.14 -5.27
N GLY A 70 -11.84 7.33 -5.22
CA GLY A 70 -13.11 7.60 -5.90
C GLY A 70 -13.01 7.37 -7.42
N ARG A 71 -11.88 7.75 -8.03
CA ARG A 71 -11.59 7.48 -9.44
C ARG A 71 -11.26 6.01 -9.70
N ALA A 72 -10.49 5.38 -8.81
CA ALA A 72 -10.09 3.99 -8.88
C ALA A 72 -11.19 2.98 -8.51
N GLY A 73 -12.37 3.44 -8.05
CA GLY A 73 -13.41 2.58 -7.48
C GLY A 73 -13.92 1.47 -8.41
N LYS A 74 -13.84 1.65 -9.74
CA LYS A 74 -14.15 0.57 -10.71
C LYS A 74 -13.13 -0.57 -10.67
N ASP A 75 -11.86 -0.24 -10.43
CA ASP A 75 -10.74 -1.20 -10.41
C ASP A 75 -10.56 -1.83 -9.02
N LEU A 76 -10.98 -1.13 -7.96
CA LEU A 76 -11.02 -1.64 -6.58
C LEU A 76 -12.30 -2.45 -6.29
N ALA A 77 -12.96 -2.96 -7.34
CA ALA A 77 -14.15 -3.82 -7.28
C ALA A 77 -15.36 -3.25 -6.52
N GLY A 78 -15.48 -1.92 -6.37
CA GLY A 78 -16.66 -1.25 -5.78
C GLY A 78 -16.92 -1.53 -4.29
N GLU A 79 -16.26 -2.52 -3.69
CA GLU A 79 -16.34 -2.86 -2.29
C GLU A 79 -15.05 -2.39 -1.63
N GLY A 80 -15.09 -1.20 -1.04
CA GLY A 80 -13.98 -0.64 -0.27
C GLY A 80 -13.53 -1.60 0.82
N GLY A 81 -12.51 -2.41 0.52
CA GLY A 81 -11.92 -3.34 1.44
C GLY A 81 -11.31 -2.61 2.63
N TYR A 82 -11.81 -2.93 3.82
CA TYR A 82 -11.36 -2.34 5.07
C TYR A 82 -10.06 -3.02 5.53
N GLY A 83 -8.92 -2.35 5.33
CA GLY A 83 -7.61 -2.98 5.52
C GLY A 83 -7.15 -3.75 4.28
N SER A 84 -7.19 -3.07 3.14
CA SER A 84 -6.86 -3.64 1.83
C SER A 84 -5.44 -3.30 1.39
N LEU A 85 -4.85 -4.14 0.54
CA LEU A 85 -3.57 -3.89 -0.12
C LEU A 85 -3.81 -3.60 -1.60
N VAL A 86 -3.18 -2.53 -2.09
CA VAL A 86 -3.21 -2.13 -3.50
C VAL A 86 -1.79 -2.14 -4.03
N TRP A 87 -1.54 -2.90 -5.08
CA TRP A 87 -0.24 -2.91 -5.77
C TRP A 87 -0.27 -1.89 -6.89
N LEU A 88 0.73 -1.00 -6.91
CA LEU A 88 0.80 0.14 -7.82
C LEU A 88 2.11 0.16 -8.61
N SER A 89 2.02 0.61 -9.86
CA SER A 89 3.16 1.02 -10.68
C SER A 89 2.79 2.29 -11.42
N ARG A 90 3.46 3.41 -11.12
CA ARG A 90 3.25 4.73 -11.75
C ARG A 90 1.76 5.10 -11.80
N GLY A 91 1.10 4.98 -10.65
CA GLY A 91 -0.30 5.34 -10.43
C GLY A 91 -1.30 4.31 -10.95
N THR A 92 -0.83 3.30 -11.68
CA THR A 92 -1.67 2.22 -12.22
C THR A 92 -1.82 1.11 -11.18
N ILE A 93 -3.06 0.68 -10.94
CA ILE A 93 -3.36 -0.48 -10.09
C ILE A 93 -3.02 -1.76 -10.87
N LEU A 94 -2.15 -2.57 -10.29
CA LEU A 94 -1.73 -3.86 -10.83
C LEU A 94 -2.46 -5.04 -10.20
N ASP A 95 -2.78 -4.92 -8.90
CA ASP A 95 -3.48 -5.95 -8.15
C ASP A 95 -4.18 -5.34 -6.91
N TYR A 96 -5.15 -6.06 -6.34
CA TYR A 96 -5.97 -5.59 -5.22
C TYR A 96 -6.41 -6.71 -4.26
N GLU A 97 -6.05 -6.63 -2.98
CA GLU A 97 -6.51 -7.52 -1.92
C GLU A 97 -7.46 -6.77 -0.98
N PRO A 98 -8.78 -7.01 -1.04
CA PRO A 98 -9.74 -6.32 -0.17
C PRO A 98 -9.55 -6.67 1.31
N TYR A 99 -8.91 -7.80 1.65
CA TYR A 99 -8.77 -8.27 3.01
C TYR A 99 -7.41 -8.93 3.29
N ALA A 100 -6.42 -8.11 3.70
CA ALA A 100 -5.05 -8.58 3.89
C ALA A 100 -4.92 -9.72 4.93
N LEU A 101 -5.74 -9.71 5.99
CA LEU A 101 -5.74 -10.78 6.98
C LEU A 101 -6.17 -12.13 6.37
N GLY A 102 -7.16 -12.13 5.48
CA GLY A 102 -7.70 -13.35 4.88
C GLY A 102 -6.75 -14.02 3.89
N ALA A 103 -5.95 -13.24 3.17
CA ALA A 103 -4.97 -13.75 2.22
C ALA A 103 -3.81 -14.50 2.91
N GLY A 104 -3.34 -13.98 4.05
CA GLY A 104 -2.19 -14.49 4.78
C GLY A 104 -0.84 -14.26 4.08
N LEU A 105 0.25 -14.39 4.83
CA LEU A 105 1.59 -13.94 4.40
C LEU A 105 2.08 -14.57 3.08
N ARG A 106 1.82 -15.86 2.89
CA ARG A 106 2.25 -16.58 1.67
C ARG A 106 1.53 -16.08 0.42
N ASP A 107 0.24 -15.79 0.55
CA ASP A 107 -0.54 -15.35 -0.59
C ASP A 107 -0.18 -13.91 -0.97
N ILE A 108 -0.04 -13.02 0.01
CA ILE A 108 0.44 -11.65 -0.20
C ILE A 108 1.80 -11.68 -0.94
N SER A 109 2.75 -12.52 -0.49
CA SER A 109 4.05 -12.67 -1.18
C SER A 109 3.93 -13.18 -2.61
N ARG A 110 3.05 -14.15 -2.86
CA ARG A 110 2.79 -14.70 -4.20
C ARG A 110 2.20 -13.65 -5.12
N ARG A 111 1.21 -12.88 -4.65
CA ARG A 111 0.55 -11.80 -5.37
C ARG A 111 1.50 -10.66 -5.66
N THR A 112 2.30 -10.23 -4.68
CA THR A 112 3.34 -9.22 -4.90
C THR A 112 4.29 -9.59 -6.03
N ARG A 113 4.75 -10.85 -6.06
CA ARG A 113 5.62 -11.32 -7.17
C ARG A 113 4.91 -11.32 -8.52
N ALA A 114 3.63 -11.71 -8.54
CA ALA A 114 2.84 -11.75 -9.76
C ALA A 114 2.54 -10.33 -10.29
N ALA A 115 2.11 -9.43 -9.42
CA ALA A 115 1.79 -8.04 -9.73
C ALA A 115 3.00 -7.31 -10.33
N PHE A 116 4.17 -7.46 -9.72
CA PHE A 116 5.39 -6.79 -10.20
C PHE A 116 6.17 -7.58 -11.26
N LYS A 117 5.61 -8.67 -11.79
CA LYS A 117 6.26 -9.44 -12.85
C LYS A 117 6.36 -8.59 -14.12
N GLY A 118 7.59 -8.31 -14.55
CA GLY A 118 7.85 -7.54 -15.76
C GLY A 118 7.82 -6.01 -15.57
N VAL A 119 7.55 -5.53 -14.35
CA VAL A 119 7.71 -4.12 -14.00
C VAL A 119 9.21 -3.82 -13.87
N SER A 120 9.76 -3.06 -14.80
CA SER A 120 11.16 -2.61 -14.78
C SER A 120 11.31 -1.36 -13.92
N GLY A 121 12.21 -1.39 -12.94
CA GLY A 121 12.38 -0.31 -11.96
C GLY A 121 12.53 -0.88 -10.56
N ALA A 122 13.23 -0.15 -9.69
CA ALA A 122 13.28 -0.48 -8.26
C ALA A 122 12.06 0.17 -7.58
N SER A 123 11.72 -0.29 -6.39
CA SER A 123 11.08 0.63 -5.43
C SER A 123 11.99 1.84 -5.38
N ALA A 124 11.58 3.00 -5.91
CA ALA A 124 12.44 4.19 -5.88
C ALA A 124 12.94 4.37 -4.45
N ARG A 125 14.21 4.81 -4.27
CA ARG A 125 14.69 5.20 -2.94
C ARG A 125 13.72 6.27 -2.45
N TRP A 126 12.79 5.88 -1.58
CA TRP A 126 11.87 6.80 -0.95
C TRP A 126 12.73 7.88 -0.31
N PRO A 127 12.58 9.16 -0.69
CA PRO A 127 13.33 10.20 -0.04
C PRO A 127 12.92 10.13 1.42
N LEU A 128 13.86 9.74 2.27
CA LEU A 128 13.77 10.02 3.69
C LEU A 128 13.87 11.55 3.77
N TRP A 129 12.78 12.27 3.49
CA TRP A 129 12.65 13.65 3.89
C TRP A 129 12.90 13.64 5.39
N ASP A 130 13.95 14.33 5.81
CA ASP A 130 14.53 14.25 7.14
C ASP A 130 13.46 14.11 8.23
N ARG A 131 13.36 12.92 8.82
CA ARG A 131 12.92 12.78 10.21
C ARG A 131 14.16 12.81 11.10
N GLU A 132 14.97 13.85 10.94
CA GLU A 132 15.68 14.38 12.09
C GLU A 132 14.68 15.17 12.92
N LEU A 133 14.52 14.74 14.17
CA LEU A 133 14.04 15.53 15.32
C LEU A 133 12.56 15.92 15.30
N ASP A 134 11.75 15.10 15.98
CA ASP A 134 10.81 15.59 17.01
C ASP A 134 10.33 14.40 17.86
N GLY A 135 10.91 14.27 19.06
CA GLY A 135 10.48 13.36 20.14
C GLY A 135 11.57 12.52 20.77
#